data_AF-A0A0N1C7B3-F1
#
_entry.id   AF-A0A0N1C7B3-F1
#
_cell.length_a   1.000
_cell.length_b   1.000
_cell.length_c   1.000
_cell.angle_alpha   90.00
_cell.angle_beta   90.00
_cell.angle_gamma   90.00
#
_symmetry.space_group_name_H-M   'P 1'
#
loop_
_entity.id
_entity.type
_entity.pdbx_description
1 polymer ?
#
loop_
_entity_poly.entity_id
_entity_poly.type
_entity_poly.pdbx_seq_one_letter_code
_entity_poly.pdbx_strand_id
1 'polypeptide(L)'
;MSDAVIAPQTATPSHRPSSFLTLSLGSIGIVYGDIGTSPLYALKESLTAASAGGALTSAMVLGVMSLVLWTLIVIVTLKYVLLIMRADNHGEGGTLTLMALLQHVMHRRFAAISLLGMAGAALFYGDAIITPAISVLSAVEGLKLVTPAFDPYILPLAMAILIGLFVVQFLGTAAVAAWFGPIMLLWFGVMAVGGIVNLAGDLSVLNAINPLYGIDFLLHHGHAGLIALGAVFLTVTGAEALYADMGHFGRKPIRVAWFIVVFPALALCYLGQGAMLLHHPERLENPFFFLFPEWALLPMVGLATAATIIASQAVISGAYSLTQQAIQLGLLPRMEIRRTSETEKGQIYLPRVNWLLLIAVLYLVFAFKSSSALASAYGIAVTGTMVITSIMAYFVMRKCWHWSAAVAALVITPFIAVDLIFLMANMLKIFEGGWIPLLIGGGLMAVMITWRRGSKIVARKTVRDEVDLNDFIASISGSSSISRVRGVAVFLTGTPNSTPTSLMHNLKHNKVLHEKNVILSVVTEDVPRVPEDERSSIEIVNDRFSRMTLRFGYMESPNVPKGIAACQGRDFNFDIMNTSFFLSRRVIRPATPSEMPRWQSLLFANMAKWADDASLYFRIPTGRAVEVGMQINA
;
A
#
# COMPACT_ATOMS: atom_id res chain seq x y z
N MET A 1 31.34 -29.73 47.84
CA MET A 1 31.52 -28.96 46.60
C MET A 1 30.88 -29.76 45.47
N SER A 2 29.84 -29.21 44.86
CA SER A 2 29.08 -29.84 43.77
C SER A 2 28.52 -28.70 42.95
N ASP A 3 29.07 -28.50 41.76
CA ASP A 3 28.65 -27.41 40.88
C ASP A 3 27.39 -27.81 40.12
N ALA A 4 26.29 -27.09 40.38
CA ALA A 4 25.03 -27.29 39.69
C ALA A 4 25.05 -26.58 38.32
N VAL A 5 24.78 -27.35 37.27
CA VAL A 5 24.74 -26.87 35.89
C VAL A 5 23.60 -25.86 35.70
N ILE A 6 23.95 -24.62 35.33
CA ILE A 6 22.97 -23.59 34.96
C ILE A 6 22.52 -23.84 33.52
N ALA A 7 21.28 -24.28 33.33
CA ALA A 7 20.65 -24.37 32.02
C ALA A 7 20.32 -22.96 31.48
N PRO A 8 20.60 -22.64 30.20
CA PRO A 8 20.25 -21.35 29.62
C PRO A 8 18.73 -21.23 29.46
N GLN A 9 18.14 -20.25 30.13
CA GLN A 9 16.72 -19.92 29.97
C GLN A 9 16.49 -19.34 28.57
N THR A 10 15.77 -20.06 27.73
CA THR A 10 15.26 -19.56 26.44
C THR A 10 14.17 -18.52 26.68
N ALA A 11 14.58 -17.25 26.75
CA ALA A 11 13.66 -16.13 26.85
C ALA A 11 12.85 -15.98 25.54
N THR A 12 11.69 -16.64 25.47
CA THR A 12 10.68 -16.36 24.44
C THR A 12 10.19 -14.93 24.60
N PRO A 13 10.25 -14.07 23.56
CA PRO A 13 9.71 -12.71 23.63
C PRO A 13 8.18 -12.79 23.73
N SER A 14 7.65 -12.49 24.91
CA SER A 14 6.20 -12.50 25.16
C SER A 14 5.53 -11.30 24.49
N HIS A 15 5.06 -11.49 23.26
CA HIS A 15 4.09 -10.57 22.65
C HIS A 15 2.84 -10.50 23.53
N ARG A 16 2.70 -9.42 24.31
CA ARG A 16 1.40 -9.07 24.90
C ARG A 16 0.45 -8.74 23.74
N PRO A 17 -0.67 -9.46 23.55
CA PRO A 17 -1.65 -9.06 22.56
C PRO A 17 -2.19 -7.69 22.95
N SER A 18 -2.13 -6.72 22.04
CA SER A 18 -2.71 -5.40 22.25
C SER A 18 -4.21 -5.54 22.49
N SER A 19 -4.74 -4.76 23.43
CA SER A 19 -6.16 -4.83 23.77
C SER A 19 -7.02 -4.53 22.54
N PHE A 20 -8.14 -5.25 22.40
CA PHE A 20 -9.09 -5.05 21.32
C PHE A 20 -9.54 -3.57 21.20
N LEU A 21 -9.67 -2.87 22.33
CA LEU A 21 -10.00 -1.45 22.38
C LEU A 21 -8.85 -0.57 21.85
N THR A 22 -7.60 -0.90 22.16
CA THR A 22 -6.40 -0.19 21.65
C THR A 22 -6.30 -0.36 20.13
N LEU A 23 -6.52 -1.57 19.61
CA LEU A 23 -6.58 -1.83 18.17
C LEU A 23 -7.74 -1.10 17.48
N SER A 24 -8.90 -1.02 18.14
CA SER A 24 -10.07 -0.32 17.60
C SER A 24 -9.82 1.19 17.53
N LEU A 25 -9.28 1.78 18.60
CA LEU A 25 -8.91 3.20 18.65
C LEU A 25 -7.78 3.53 17.66
N GLY A 26 -6.78 2.65 17.53
CA GLY A 26 -5.74 2.77 16.51
C GLY A 26 -6.30 2.73 15.09
N SER A 27 -7.31 1.89 14.82
CA SER A 27 -7.97 1.84 13.52
C SER A 27 -8.81 3.09 13.21
N ILE A 28 -9.45 3.71 14.22
CA ILE A 28 -10.11 5.02 14.06
C ILE A 28 -9.09 6.08 13.63
N GLY A 29 -7.88 6.03 14.21
CA GLY A 29 -6.77 6.92 13.87
C GLY A 29 -6.27 6.73 12.45
N ILE A 30 -5.75 5.55 12.13
CA ILE A 30 -5.00 5.31 10.88
C ILE A 30 -5.94 4.91 9.72
N VAL A 31 -6.80 3.92 9.93
CA VAL A 31 -7.57 3.31 8.84
C VAL A 31 -8.68 4.22 8.32
N TYR A 32 -9.25 5.05 9.19
CA TYR A 32 -10.39 5.91 8.86
C TYR A 32 -10.04 7.40 8.70
N GLY A 33 -8.75 7.76 8.68
CA GLY A 33 -8.29 9.13 8.45
C GLY A 33 -8.77 9.69 7.12
N ASP A 34 -8.45 9.02 6.01
CA ASP A 34 -8.78 9.45 4.64
C ASP A 34 -10.28 9.70 4.44
N ILE A 35 -11.09 8.64 4.52
CA ILE A 35 -12.55 8.74 4.40
C ILE A 35 -13.17 9.69 5.43
N GLY A 36 -12.59 9.77 6.63
CA GLY A 36 -13.02 10.67 7.70
C GLY A 36 -12.85 12.15 7.36
N THR A 37 -11.95 12.51 6.44
CA THR A 37 -11.70 13.89 6.00
C THR A 37 -12.47 14.30 4.75
N SER A 38 -13.08 13.34 4.04
CA SER A 38 -13.93 13.62 2.86
C SER A 38 -15.11 14.60 3.08
N PRO A 39 -15.70 14.78 4.29
CA PRO A 39 -16.74 15.78 4.50
C PRO A 39 -16.30 17.23 4.28
N LEU A 40 -14.99 17.52 4.26
CA LEU A 40 -14.43 18.85 3.96
C LEU A 40 -14.74 19.32 2.53
N TYR A 41 -14.82 18.39 1.56
CA TYR A 41 -14.93 18.70 0.13
C TYR A 41 -16.07 17.96 -0.58
N ALA A 42 -16.35 16.69 -0.25
CA ALA A 42 -17.18 15.84 -1.09
C ALA A 42 -18.60 16.37 -1.34
N LEU A 43 -19.28 16.93 -0.32
CA LEU A 43 -20.64 17.46 -0.49
C LEU A 43 -20.68 18.76 -1.29
N LYS A 44 -19.72 19.67 -1.04
CA LYS A 44 -19.53 20.93 -1.78
C LYS A 44 -19.41 20.65 -3.27
N GLU A 45 -18.49 19.76 -3.65
CA GLU A 45 -18.24 19.40 -5.05
C GLU A 45 -19.44 18.69 -5.68
N SER A 46 -20.14 17.83 -4.92
CA SER A 46 -21.34 17.12 -5.39
C SER A 46 -22.51 18.06 -5.70
N LEU A 47 -22.79 19.02 -4.82
CA LEU A 47 -23.90 19.96 -5.01
C LEU A 47 -23.55 21.08 -6.00
N THR A 48 -22.28 21.49 -6.08
CA THR A 48 -21.81 22.43 -7.12
C THR A 48 -21.89 21.82 -8.51
N ALA A 49 -21.57 20.54 -8.66
CA ALA A 49 -21.78 19.79 -9.90
C ALA A 49 -23.28 19.59 -10.21
N ALA A 50 -24.11 19.33 -9.19
CA ALA A 50 -25.55 19.13 -9.34
C ALA A 50 -26.30 20.40 -9.77
N SER A 51 -25.90 21.58 -9.28
CA SER A 51 -26.52 22.85 -9.65
C SER A 51 -26.16 23.31 -11.06
N ALA A 52 -25.03 22.86 -11.60
CA ALA A 52 -24.49 23.25 -12.91
C ALA A 52 -24.39 24.78 -13.11
N GLY A 53 -24.11 25.52 -12.02
CA GLY A 53 -24.07 26.99 -12.00
C GLY A 53 -25.43 27.68 -11.83
N GLY A 54 -26.52 26.91 -11.70
CA GLY A 54 -27.85 27.39 -11.32
C GLY A 54 -28.05 27.51 -9.80
N ALA A 55 -29.27 27.86 -9.40
CA ALA A 55 -29.65 27.92 -7.99
C ALA A 55 -29.76 26.52 -7.37
N LEU A 56 -29.32 26.37 -6.12
CA LEU A 56 -29.46 25.13 -5.36
C LEU A 56 -30.94 24.90 -5.01
N THR A 57 -31.47 23.71 -5.33
CA THR A 57 -32.86 23.34 -5.01
C THR A 57 -32.92 22.24 -3.94
N SER A 58 -34.00 22.20 -3.15
CA SER A 58 -34.20 21.17 -2.13
C SER A 58 -34.19 19.75 -2.71
N ALA A 59 -34.66 19.57 -3.96
CA ALA A 59 -34.60 18.30 -4.66
C ALA A 59 -33.16 17.85 -4.95
N MET A 60 -32.28 18.77 -5.38
CA MET A 60 -30.85 18.48 -5.57
C MET A 60 -30.18 18.11 -4.24
N VAL A 61 -30.49 18.83 -3.15
CA VAL A 61 -29.94 18.54 -1.81
C VAL A 61 -30.35 17.15 -1.33
N LEU A 62 -31.65 16.82 -1.33
CA LEU A 62 -32.14 15.50 -0.91
C LEU A 62 -31.63 14.37 -1.82
N GLY A 63 -31.58 14.60 -3.13
CA GLY A 63 -31.08 13.64 -4.12
C GLY A 63 -29.61 13.30 -3.93
N VAL A 64 -28.74 14.32 -3.89
CA VAL A 64 -27.30 14.13 -3.64
C VAL A 64 -27.06 13.54 -2.26
N MET A 65 -27.79 13.95 -1.22
CA MET A 65 -27.63 13.37 0.12
C MET A 65 -28.04 11.90 0.18
N SER A 66 -29.07 11.50 -0.56
CA SER A 66 -29.42 10.10 -0.74
C SER A 66 -28.31 9.32 -1.44
N LEU A 67 -27.71 9.88 -2.49
CA LEU A 67 -26.57 9.24 -3.17
C LEU A 67 -25.37 9.09 -2.23
N VAL A 68 -25.00 10.13 -1.46
CA VAL A 68 -23.90 10.08 -0.48
C VAL A 68 -24.10 8.95 0.54
N LEU A 69 -25.27 8.91 1.20
CA LEU A 69 -25.56 7.88 2.21
C LEU A 69 -25.53 6.47 1.61
N TRP A 70 -26.19 6.26 0.47
CA TRP A 70 -26.23 4.94 -0.17
C TRP A 70 -24.88 4.53 -0.77
N THR A 71 -24.00 5.46 -1.14
CA THR A 71 -22.63 5.16 -1.57
C THR A 71 -21.78 4.66 -0.38
N LEU A 72 -21.87 5.32 0.79
CA LEU A 72 -21.24 4.84 2.03
C LEU A 72 -21.77 3.46 2.49
N ILE A 73 -23.07 3.21 2.31
CA ILE A 73 -23.69 1.92 2.63
C ILE A 73 -23.22 0.85 1.64
N VAL A 74 -23.42 1.04 0.33
CA VAL A 74 -23.18 0.00 -0.68
C VAL A 74 -21.68 -0.27 -0.87
N ILE A 75 -20.85 0.77 -1.02
CA ILE A 75 -19.43 0.60 -1.28
C ILE A 75 -18.69 0.31 0.02
N VAL A 76 -18.71 1.21 1.00
CA VAL A 76 -17.83 1.04 2.18
C VAL A 76 -18.36 -0.05 3.10
N THR A 77 -19.66 -0.04 3.41
CA THR A 77 -20.23 -0.99 4.37
C THR A 77 -20.41 -2.39 3.77
N LEU A 78 -21.22 -2.53 2.71
CA LEU A 78 -21.58 -3.84 2.15
C LEU A 78 -20.42 -4.48 1.36
N LYS A 79 -19.82 -3.74 0.42
CA LYS A 79 -18.67 -4.25 -0.36
C LYS A 79 -17.41 -4.34 0.50
N TYR A 80 -16.86 -3.25 1.02
CA TYR A 80 -15.55 -3.31 1.68
C TYR A 80 -15.59 -3.99 3.06
N VAL A 81 -16.28 -3.41 4.04
CA VAL A 81 -16.25 -3.84 5.46
C VAL A 81 -16.84 -5.24 5.68
N LEU A 82 -17.91 -5.61 4.97
CA LEU A 82 -18.57 -6.91 5.15
C LEU A 82 -18.04 -8.01 4.22
N LEU A 83 -17.73 -7.71 2.95
CA LEU A 83 -17.40 -8.71 1.92
C LEU A 83 -15.90 -8.78 1.58
N ILE A 84 -15.29 -7.69 1.08
CA ILE A 84 -13.88 -7.68 0.61
C ILE A 84 -12.90 -7.93 1.76
N MET A 85 -13.15 -7.40 2.96
CA MET A 85 -12.34 -7.70 4.17
C MET A 85 -12.40 -9.18 4.63
N ARG A 86 -13.17 -10.04 3.97
CA ARG A 86 -13.10 -11.50 4.16
C ARG A 86 -12.13 -12.19 3.18
N ALA A 87 -11.71 -11.50 2.13
CA ALA A 87 -10.73 -11.98 1.17
C ALA A 87 -9.32 -11.60 1.68
N ASP A 88 -8.96 -12.12 2.84
CA ASP A 88 -7.64 -11.91 3.44
C ASP A 88 -6.65 -13.02 3.05
N ASN A 89 -5.36 -12.70 3.03
CA ASN A 89 -4.28 -13.70 2.99
C ASN A 89 -3.61 -13.67 4.35
N HIS A 90 -3.92 -14.63 5.22
CA HIS A 90 -3.40 -14.72 6.60
C HIS A 90 -3.53 -13.39 7.39
N GLY A 91 -4.67 -12.70 7.24
CA GLY A 91 -4.99 -11.42 7.89
C GLY A 91 -4.52 -10.16 7.14
N GLU A 92 -3.70 -10.28 6.10
CA GLU A 92 -3.29 -9.14 5.25
C GLU A 92 -4.33 -8.89 4.13
N GLY A 93 -4.41 -7.67 3.62
CA GLY A 93 -5.32 -7.28 2.53
C GLY A 93 -4.66 -6.41 1.45
N GLY A 94 -5.46 -5.79 0.58
CA GLY A 94 -5.01 -4.99 -0.57
C GLY A 94 -4.96 -5.75 -1.91
N THR A 95 -4.81 -5.01 -3.00
CA THR A 95 -4.84 -5.53 -4.40
C THR A 95 -3.69 -6.49 -4.72
N LEU A 96 -2.47 -6.21 -4.25
CA LEU A 96 -1.34 -7.12 -4.39
C LEU A 96 -1.51 -8.40 -3.55
N THR A 97 -2.18 -8.31 -2.39
CA THR A 97 -2.55 -9.50 -1.60
C THR A 97 -3.57 -10.37 -2.34
N LEU A 98 -4.58 -9.79 -3.00
CA LEU A 98 -5.48 -10.55 -3.87
C LEU A 98 -4.74 -11.20 -5.05
N MET A 99 -3.75 -10.50 -5.64
CA MET A 99 -2.90 -11.07 -6.69
C MET A 99 -2.11 -12.27 -6.16
N ALA A 100 -1.51 -12.14 -4.98
CA ALA A 100 -0.70 -13.18 -4.35
C ALA A 100 -1.52 -14.42 -3.95
N LEU A 101 -2.75 -14.22 -3.48
CA LEU A 101 -3.67 -15.30 -3.16
C LEU A 101 -4.17 -16.03 -4.43
N LEU A 102 -4.38 -15.30 -5.54
CA LEU A 102 -4.86 -15.87 -6.79
C LEU A 102 -3.79 -16.58 -7.64
N GLN A 103 -2.51 -16.24 -7.50
CA GLN A 103 -1.46 -16.84 -8.34
C GLN A 103 -1.31 -18.35 -8.09
N HIS A 104 -1.41 -18.78 -6.83
CA HIS A 104 -1.41 -20.20 -6.42
C HIS A 104 -2.51 -21.04 -7.08
N VAL A 105 -3.71 -20.48 -7.26
CA VAL A 105 -4.89 -21.22 -7.71
C VAL A 105 -5.17 -21.08 -9.22
N MET A 106 -4.50 -20.16 -9.91
CA MET A 106 -4.83 -19.80 -11.31
C MET A 106 -3.61 -19.74 -12.26
N HIS A 107 -2.68 -20.69 -12.12
CA HIS A 107 -1.53 -20.93 -13.02
C HIS A 107 -1.74 -20.54 -14.51
N ARG A 108 -2.81 -21.05 -15.17
CA ARG A 108 -3.08 -20.77 -16.60
C ARG A 108 -3.46 -19.31 -16.93
N ARG A 109 -3.88 -18.51 -15.96
CA ARG A 109 -4.27 -17.08 -16.12
C ARG A 109 -3.37 -16.12 -15.34
N PHE A 110 -2.25 -16.61 -14.80
CA PHE A 110 -1.30 -15.84 -13.98
C PHE A 110 -0.86 -14.52 -14.62
N ALA A 111 -0.63 -14.48 -15.93
CA ALA A 111 -0.27 -13.26 -16.65
C ALA A 111 -1.33 -12.16 -16.54
N ALA A 112 -2.61 -12.50 -16.71
CA ALA A 112 -3.72 -11.55 -16.63
C ALA A 112 -4.00 -11.10 -15.19
N ILE A 113 -3.97 -12.04 -14.23
CA ILE A 113 -4.17 -11.72 -12.80
C ILE A 113 -3.06 -10.82 -12.27
N SER A 114 -1.81 -11.09 -12.67
CA SER A 114 -0.69 -10.23 -12.31
C SER A 114 -0.75 -8.86 -13.00
N LEU A 115 -1.29 -8.78 -14.22
CA LEU A 115 -1.54 -7.48 -14.88
C LEU A 115 -2.59 -6.66 -14.13
N LEU A 116 -3.69 -7.29 -13.69
CA LEU A 116 -4.71 -6.68 -12.84
C LEU A 116 -4.12 -6.22 -11.49
N GLY A 117 -3.35 -7.07 -10.82
CA GLY A 117 -2.67 -6.73 -9.57
C GLY A 117 -1.71 -5.55 -9.71
N MET A 118 -0.86 -5.53 -10.75
CA MET A 118 0.01 -4.40 -11.07
C MET A 118 -0.77 -3.12 -11.40
N ALA A 119 -1.87 -3.22 -12.14
CA ALA A 119 -2.71 -2.06 -12.47
C ALA A 119 -3.39 -1.48 -11.23
N GLY A 120 -4.01 -2.31 -10.38
CA GLY A 120 -4.63 -1.85 -9.14
C GLY A 120 -3.61 -1.26 -8.16
N ALA A 121 -2.42 -1.86 -8.07
CA ALA A 121 -1.31 -1.31 -7.28
C ALA A 121 -0.84 0.06 -7.80
N ALA A 122 -0.71 0.21 -9.12
CA ALA A 122 -0.28 1.46 -9.75
C ALA A 122 -1.33 2.58 -9.64
N LEU A 123 -2.62 2.25 -9.67
CA LEU A 123 -3.71 3.21 -9.48
C LEU A 123 -3.86 3.64 -8.00
N PHE A 124 -3.59 2.75 -7.03
CA PHE A 124 -3.51 3.09 -5.61
C PHE A 124 -2.39 4.11 -5.31
N TYR A 125 -1.25 4.09 -6.01
CA TYR A 125 -0.27 5.18 -5.90
C TYR A 125 -0.80 6.54 -6.37
N GLY A 126 -1.79 6.58 -7.27
CA GLY A 126 -2.47 7.81 -7.64
C GLY A 126 -3.20 8.41 -6.43
N ASP A 127 -3.91 7.57 -5.67
CA ASP A 127 -4.57 7.94 -4.41
C ASP A 127 -3.55 8.51 -3.40
N ALA A 128 -2.44 7.81 -3.20
CA ALA A 128 -1.36 8.22 -2.29
C ALA A 128 -0.67 9.56 -2.62
N ILE A 129 -0.88 10.10 -3.83
CA ILE A 129 -0.36 11.40 -4.25
C ILE A 129 -1.46 12.48 -4.16
N ILE A 130 -2.73 12.12 -4.37
CA ILE A 130 -3.85 13.08 -4.37
C ILE A 130 -4.37 13.32 -2.95
N THR A 131 -4.56 12.28 -2.13
CA THR A 131 -5.15 12.41 -0.79
C THR A 131 -4.42 13.44 0.08
N PRO A 132 -3.07 13.45 0.20
CA PRO A 132 -2.39 14.48 0.98
C PRO A 132 -2.60 15.90 0.42
N ALA A 133 -2.62 16.04 -0.90
CA ALA A 133 -2.81 17.32 -1.57
C ALA A 133 -4.23 17.89 -1.36
N ILE A 134 -5.28 17.08 -1.58
CA ILE A 134 -6.68 17.54 -1.45
C ILE A 134 -7.08 17.75 0.00
N SER A 135 -6.69 16.85 0.90
CA SER A 135 -7.11 16.90 2.30
C SER A 135 -6.45 18.07 3.04
N VAL A 136 -5.13 18.24 2.94
CA VAL A 136 -4.44 19.36 3.61
C VAL A 136 -4.88 20.71 3.04
N LEU A 137 -5.05 20.83 1.72
CA LEU A 137 -5.52 22.07 1.10
C LEU A 137 -6.95 22.42 1.54
N SER A 138 -7.88 21.46 1.54
CA SER A 138 -9.25 21.64 2.04
C SER A 138 -9.32 22.06 3.51
N ALA A 139 -8.40 21.55 4.35
CA ALA A 139 -8.34 21.96 5.76
C ALA A 139 -7.87 23.41 5.94
N VAL A 140 -6.82 23.81 5.20
CA VAL A 140 -6.24 25.15 5.31
C VAL A 140 -7.11 26.22 4.64
N GLU A 141 -7.87 25.88 3.59
CA GLU A 141 -8.85 26.76 2.95
C GLU A 141 -9.92 27.29 3.93
N GLY A 142 -10.19 26.60 5.03
CA GLY A 142 -11.07 27.10 6.11
C GLY A 142 -10.61 28.40 6.75
N LEU A 143 -9.32 28.77 6.64
CA LEU A 143 -8.81 30.07 7.12
C LEU A 143 -9.44 31.27 6.39
N LYS A 144 -9.84 31.11 5.12
CA LYS A 144 -10.51 32.15 4.32
C LYS A 144 -11.78 32.66 4.99
N LEU A 145 -12.50 31.77 5.68
CA LEU A 145 -13.73 32.08 6.41
C LEU A 145 -13.49 32.86 7.71
N VAL A 146 -12.29 32.72 8.30
CA VAL A 146 -11.89 33.48 9.50
C VAL A 146 -11.48 34.89 9.10
N THR A 147 -10.70 35.03 8.02
CA THR A 147 -10.48 36.32 7.34
C THR A 147 -9.93 36.12 5.92
N PRO A 148 -10.45 36.86 4.91
CA PRO A 148 -9.89 36.87 3.56
C PRO A 148 -8.41 37.31 3.48
N ALA A 149 -7.87 37.93 4.55
CA ALA A 149 -6.46 38.27 4.63
C ALA A 149 -5.53 37.04 4.61
N PHE A 150 -6.05 35.83 4.89
CA PHE A 150 -5.27 34.59 4.81
C PHE A 150 -5.18 33.99 3.41
N ASP A 151 -5.96 34.43 2.42
CA ASP A 151 -5.99 33.85 1.07
C ASP A 151 -4.61 33.68 0.41
N PRO A 152 -3.68 34.67 0.46
CA PRO A 152 -2.33 34.52 -0.11
C PRO A 152 -1.45 33.49 0.63
N TYR A 153 -1.81 33.14 1.87
CA TYR A 153 -1.03 32.26 2.74
C TYR A 153 -1.50 30.80 2.73
N ILE A 154 -2.70 30.50 2.21
CA ILE A 154 -3.26 29.13 2.14
C ILE A 154 -2.29 28.18 1.42
N LEU A 155 -1.86 28.54 0.21
CA LEU A 155 -1.01 27.67 -0.62
C LEU A 155 0.41 27.48 -0.01
N PRO A 156 1.14 28.54 0.42
CA PRO A 156 2.39 28.38 1.17
C PRO A 156 2.26 27.54 2.45
N LEU A 157 1.18 27.72 3.22
CA LEU A 157 0.96 27.00 4.47
C LEU A 157 0.67 25.51 4.22
N ALA A 158 -0.17 25.17 3.24
CA ALA A 158 -0.41 23.79 2.83
C ALA A 158 0.90 23.11 2.38
N MET A 159 1.73 23.80 1.57
CA MET A 159 3.04 23.29 1.17
C MET A 159 3.98 23.10 2.37
N ALA A 160 4.00 24.03 3.33
CA ALA A 160 4.83 23.92 4.53
C ALA A 160 4.41 22.74 5.42
N ILE A 161 3.10 22.52 5.60
CA ILE A 161 2.55 21.37 6.32
C ILE A 161 2.97 20.06 5.63
N LEU A 162 2.83 19.98 4.30
CA LEU A 162 3.20 18.79 3.53
C LEU A 162 4.72 18.53 3.56
N ILE A 163 5.56 19.56 3.43
CA ILE A 163 7.02 19.40 3.57
C ILE A 163 7.37 18.91 4.98
N GLY A 164 6.81 19.52 6.03
CA GLY A 164 7.03 19.08 7.41
C GLY A 164 6.60 17.63 7.64
N LEU A 165 5.44 17.25 7.10
CA LEU A 165 4.91 15.89 7.14
C LEU A 165 5.88 14.86 6.54
N PHE A 166 6.33 15.09 5.30
CA PHE A 166 7.22 14.20 4.57
C PHE A 166 8.65 14.20 5.13
N VAL A 167 9.11 15.31 5.70
CA VAL A 167 10.40 15.37 6.41
C VAL A 167 10.37 14.55 7.70
N VAL A 168 9.31 14.62 8.51
CA VAL A 168 9.23 13.89 9.79
C VAL A 168 9.20 12.36 9.64
N GLN A 169 8.91 11.82 8.44
CA GLN A 169 8.75 10.37 8.19
C GLN A 169 9.95 9.52 8.65
N PHE A 170 11.18 10.02 8.57
CA PHE A 170 12.36 9.25 8.96
C PHE A 170 12.48 9.02 10.48
N LEU A 171 11.81 9.86 11.30
CA LEU A 171 11.81 9.72 12.77
C LEU A 171 10.92 8.57 13.26
N GLY A 172 10.04 8.07 12.39
CA GLY A 172 9.08 7.03 12.72
C GLY A 172 7.79 7.54 13.33
N THR A 173 6.68 6.94 12.93
CA THR A 173 5.35 7.29 13.44
C THR A 173 5.08 6.74 14.84
N ALA A 174 5.92 5.84 15.38
CA ALA A 174 5.74 5.15 16.66
C ALA A 174 5.32 6.08 17.83
N ALA A 175 6.02 7.19 18.01
CA ALA A 175 5.78 8.12 19.13
C ALA A 175 4.49 8.96 18.95
N VAL A 176 4.03 9.17 17.72
CA VAL A 176 2.87 10.02 17.40
C VAL A 176 1.61 9.19 17.14
N ALA A 177 1.75 7.92 16.72
CA ALA A 177 0.65 7.01 16.41
C ALA A 177 -0.31 6.79 17.59
N ALA A 178 0.19 6.88 18.83
CA ALA A 178 -0.63 6.84 20.04
C ALA A 178 -1.67 7.98 20.11
N TRP A 179 -1.38 9.13 19.50
CA TRP A 179 -2.26 10.31 19.46
C TRP A 179 -3.22 10.31 18.28
N PHE A 180 -2.94 9.56 17.20
CA PHE A 180 -3.78 9.53 16.01
C PHE A 180 -5.21 9.06 16.32
N GLY A 181 -5.36 7.99 17.12
CA GLY A 181 -6.65 7.47 17.55
C GLY A 181 -7.49 8.48 18.34
N PRO A 182 -6.97 9.05 19.45
CA PRO A 182 -7.64 10.12 20.20
C PRO A 182 -8.02 11.35 19.38
N ILE A 183 -7.13 11.85 18.50
CA ILE A 183 -7.40 13.02 17.66
C ILE A 183 -8.52 12.72 16.66
N MET A 184 -8.48 11.57 16.00
CA MET A 184 -9.55 11.17 15.07
C MET A 184 -10.88 10.89 15.78
N LEU A 185 -10.86 10.33 16.99
CA LEU A 185 -12.07 10.17 17.80
C LEU A 185 -12.71 11.52 18.17
N LEU A 186 -11.88 12.52 18.53
CA LEU A 186 -12.33 13.90 18.74
C LEU A 186 -12.91 14.51 17.46
N TRP A 187 -12.23 14.35 16.31
CA TRP A 187 -12.72 14.79 15.00
C TRP A 187 -14.10 14.20 14.66
N PHE A 188 -14.27 12.87 14.75
CA PHE A 188 -15.56 12.23 14.51
C PHE A 188 -16.64 12.68 15.52
N GLY A 189 -16.29 12.87 16.79
CA GLY A 189 -17.20 13.40 17.81
C GLY A 189 -17.68 14.82 17.50
N VAL A 190 -16.77 15.72 17.14
CA VAL A 190 -17.09 17.11 16.78
C VAL A 190 -17.92 17.19 15.51
N MET A 191 -17.60 16.39 14.48
CA MET A 191 -18.43 16.27 13.27
C MET A 191 -19.84 15.77 13.57
N ALA A 192 -19.99 14.76 14.43
CA ALA A 192 -21.29 14.22 14.81
C ALA A 192 -22.12 15.26 15.58
N VAL A 193 -21.52 16.02 16.50
CA VAL A 193 -22.18 17.11 17.24
C VAL A 193 -22.64 18.22 16.30
N GLY A 194 -21.76 18.73 15.42
CA GLY A 194 -22.14 19.75 14.43
C GLY A 194 -23.25 19.26 13.49
N GLY A 195 -23.19 17.99 13.10
CA GLY A 195 -24.22 17.31 12.31
C GLY A 195 -25.59 17.31 13.02
N ILE A 196 -25.64 16.83 14.26
CA ILE A 196 -26.87 16.76 15.08
C ILE A 196 -27.49 18.14 15.29
N VAL A 197 -26.67 19.16 15.60
CA VAL A 197 -27.14 20.53 15.87
C VAL A 197 -27.86 21.12 14.66
N ASN A 198 -27.33 20.94 13.45
CA ASN A 198 -27.95 21.45 12.22
C ASN A 198 -29.11 20.57 11.73
N LEU A 199 -29.02 19.25 11.93
CA LEU A 199 -30.09 18.29 11.63
C LEU A 199 -31.37 18.58 12.44
N ALA A 200 -31.23 19.10 13.67
CA ALA A 200 -32.37 19.53 14.48
C ALA A 200 -33.11 20.77 13.90
N GLY A 201 -32.48 21.52 12.98
CA GLY A 201 -33.09 22.66 12.29
C GLY A 201 -34.07 22.25 11.19
N ASP A 202 -33.75 21.21 10.42
CA ASP A 202 -34.65 20.65 9.41
C ASP A 202 -34.59 19.12 9.34
N LEU A 203 -35.59 18.46 9.92
CA LEU A 203 -35.74 17.01 9.88
C LEU A 203 -36.18 16.49 8.50
N SER A 204 -36.59 17.34 7.57
CA SER A 204 -36.97 16.93 6.21
C SER A 204 -35.79 16.34 5.43
N VAL A 205 -34.55 16.66 5.80
CA VAL A 205 -33.35 16.03 5.22
C VAL A 205 -33.30 14.52 5.45
N LEU A 206 -33.94 13.99 6.51
CA LEU A 206 -34.00 12.55 6.78
C LEU A 206 -34.70 11.76 5.67
N ASN A 207 -35.51 12.43 4.84
CA ASN A 207 -36.09 11.81 3.64
C ASN A 207 -35.01 11.29 2.68
N ALA A 208 -33.80 11.88 2.68
CA ALA A 208 -32.65 11.40 1.91
C ALA A 208 -32.19 9.97 2.29
N ILE A 209 -32.62 9.42 3.42
CA ILE A 209 -32.36 8.00 3.76
C ILE A 209 -33.09 7.08 2.77
N ASN A 210 -34.22 7.51 2.18
CA ASN A 210 -34.92 6.76 1.15
C ASN A 210 -34.14 6.82 -0.19
N PRO A 211 -33.66 5.67 -0.74
CA PRO A 211 -32.84 5.63 -1.95
C PRO A 211 -33.56 6.16 -3.19
N LEU A 212 -34.90 6.25 -3.16
CA LEU A 212 -35.69 6.80 -4.26
C LEU A 212 -35.32 8.26 -4.57
N TYR A 213 -34.89 9.07 -3.60
CA TYR A 213 -34.44 10.45 -3.89
C TYR A 213 -33.17 10.48 -4.74
N GLY A 214 -32.20 9.61 -4.44
CA GLY A 214 -30.98 9.51 -5.24
C GLY A 214 -31.23 8.94 -6.64
N ILE A 215 -32.12 7.94 -6.75
CA ILE A 215 -32.53 7.37 -8.05
C ILE A 215 -33.28 8.41 -8.88
N ASP A 216 -34.26 9.11 -8.29
CA ASP A 216 -35.04 10.16 -8.95
C ASP A 216 -34.14 11.30 -9.45
N PHE A 217 -33.21 11.75 -8.61
CA PHE A 217 -32.21 12.74 -8.98
C PHE A 217 -31.40 12.31 -10.22
N LEU A 218 -30.87 11.08 -10.23
CA LEU A 218 -30.10 10.56 -11.38
C LEU A 218 -30.94 10.43 -12.66
N LEU A 219 -32.22 10.07 -12.56
CA LEU A 219 -33.12 9.93 -13.70
C LEU A 219 -33.53 11.29 -14.30
N HIS A 220 -33.73 12.31 -13.46
CA HIS A 220 -34.27 13.60 -13.90
C HIS A 220 -33.24 14.72 -14.11
N HIS A 221 -32.03 14.64 -13.52
CA HIS A 221 -30.99 15.69 -13.66
C HIS A 221 -29.99 15.45 -14.80
N GLY A 222 -30.17 14.39 -15.60
CA GLY A 222 -29.42 14.14 -16.84
C GLY A 222 -27.90 14.22 -16.69
N HIS A 223 -27.24 15.00 -17.57
CA HIS A 223 -25.79 15.15 -17.55
C HIS A 223 -25.24 15.75 -16.25
N ALA A 224 -25.94 16.72 -15.64
CA ALA A 224 -25.52 17.31 -14.36
C ALA A 224 -25.58 16.26 -13.22
N GLY A 225 -26.62 15.41 -13.23
CA GLY A 225 -26.73 14.27 -12.30
C GLY A 225 -25.55 13.30 -12.41
N LEU A 226 -25.04 13.04 -13.63
CA LEU A 226 -23.89 12.17 -13.84
C LEU A 226 -22.57 12.81 -13.39
N ILE A 227 -22.36 14.11 -13.61
CA ILE A 227 -21.17 14.83 -13.11
C ILE A 227 -21.20 14.91 -11.57
N ALA A 228 -22.37 15.17 -10.99
CA ALA A 228 -22.59 15.13 -9.55
C ALA A 228 -22.31 13.75 -8.96
N LEU A 229 -22.73 12.66 -9.60
CA LEU A 229 -22.40 11.31 -9.17
C LEU A 229 -20.88 11.05 -9.19
N GLY A 230 -20.16 11.61 -10.16
CA GLY A 230 -18.69 11.59 -10.17
C GLY A 230 -18.07 12.26 -8.94
N ALA A 231 -18.64 13.38 -8.48
CA ALA A 231 -18.23 14.05 -7.24
C ALA A 231 -18.73 13.34 -5.96
N VAL A 232 -19.88 12.66 -5.96
CA VAL A 232 -20.37 11.86 -4.81
C VAL A 232 -19.39 10.73 -4.47
N PHE A 233 -18.64 10.22 -5.46
CA PHE A 233 -17.58 9.23 -5.24
C PHE A 233 -16.51 9.69 -4.23
N LEU A 234 -16.29 11.01 -4.09
CA LEU A 234 -15.37 11.60 -3.12
C LEU A 234 -15.69 11.24 -1.66
N THR A 235 -16.88 10.73 -1.37
CA THR A 235 -17.30 10.28 -0.02
C THR A 235 -16.77 8.90 0.39
N VAL A 236 -16.25 8.10 -0.55
CA VAL A 236 -15.78 6.72 -0.30
C VAL A 236 -14.30 6.51 -0.59
N THR A 237 -13.57 7.60 -0.77
CA THR A 237 -12.11 7.62 -0.87
C THR A 237 -11.50 7.12 0.44
N GLY A 238 -10.38 6.39 0.36
CA GLY A 238 -9.83 5.65 1.51
C GLY A 238 -10.48 4.28 1.80
N ALA A 239 -11.57 3.88 1.13
CA ALA A 239 -12.13 2.52 1.27
C ALA A 239 -11.14 1.41 0.82
N GLU A 240 -10.14 1.75 0.02
CA GLU A 240 -9.06 0.84 -0.35
C GLU A 240 -7.92 0.80 0.67
N ALA A 241 -7.57 1.94 1.28
CA ALA A 241 -6.64 2.01 2.41
C ALA A 241 -7.16 1.14 3.58
N LEU A 242 -8.47 1.22 3.84
CA LEU A 242 -9.22 0.32 4.73
C LEU A 242 -8.91 -1.17 4.53
N TYR A 243 -8.80 -1.61 3.27
CA TYR A 243 -8.52 -2.99 2.94
C TYR A 243 -7.02 -3.32 2.98
N ALA A 244 -6.16 -2.37 2.61
CA ALA A 244 -4.70 -2.52 2.69
C ALA A 244 -4.20 -2.63 4.14
N ASP A 245 -4.70 -1.79 5.05
CA ASP A 245 -4.23 -1.71 6.45
C ASP A 245 -4.76 -2.81 7.37
N MET A 246 -5.56 -3.75 6.85
CA MET A 246 -6.13 -4.87 7.60
C MET A 246 -5.06 -5.72 8.31
N GLY A 247 -3.83 -5.80 7.80
CA GLY A 247 -2.72 -6.53 8.42
C GLY A 247 -2.25 -6.02 9.79
N HIS A 248 -2.52 -4.74 10.07
CA HIS A 248 -2.10 -4.06 11.30
C HIS A 248 -3.12 -4.27 12.42
N PHE A 249 -4.39 -3.97 12.11
CA PHE A 249 -5.48 -3.93 13.11
C PHE A 249 -6.38 -5.17 13.08
N GLY A 250 -6.40 -5.91 11.97
CA GLY A 250 -7.31 -7.02 11.74
C GLY A 250 -8.76 -6.58 11.45
N ARG A 251 -9.52 -7.49 10.85
CA ARG A 251 -10.90 -7.21 10.37
C ARG A 251 -11.93 -6.84 11.44
N LYS A 252 -11.77 -7.31 12.70
CA LYS A 252 -12.76 -7.08 13.77
C LYS A 252 -12.70 -5.66 14.35
N PRO A 253 -11.55 -5.13 14.80
CA PRO A 253 -11.45 -3.76 15.32
C PRO A 253 -11.91 -2.72 14.30
N ILE A 254 -11.43 -2.85 13.06
CA ILE A 254 -11.83 -2.01 11.92
C ILE A 254 -13.35 -1.98 11.75
N ARG A 255 -14.00 -3.16 11.66
CA ARG A 255 -15.47 -3.25 11.51
C ARG A 255 -16.23 -2.60 12.67
N VAL A 256 -15.75 -2.74 13.91
CA VAL A 256 -16.40 -2.15 15.09
C VAL A 256 -16.24 -0.63 15.09
N ALA A 257 -15.05 -0.12 14.74
CA ALA A 257 -14.81 1.32 14.55
C ALA A 257 -15.74 1.91 13.47
N TRP A 258 -15.96 1.22 12.35
CA TRP A 258 -16.89 1.64 11.30
C TRP A 258 -18.32 1.85 11.84
N PHE A 259 -18.91 0.80 12.41
CA PHE A 259 -20.33 0.82 12.77
C PHE A 259 -20.64 1.66 14.01
N ILE A 260 -19.70 1.82 14.95
CA ILE A 260 -19.95 2.55 16.21
C ILE A 260 -19.58 4.04 16.09
N VAL A 261 -18.51 4.39 15.38
CA VAL A 261 -17.97 5.76 15.36
C VAL A 261 -18.05 6.38 13.98
N VAL A 262 -17.41 5.75 12.99
CA VAL A 262 -17.09 6.44 11.72
C VAL A 262 -18.32 6.61 10.84
N PHE A 263 -19.08 5.55 10.57
CA PHE A 263 -20.29 5.64 9.75
C PHE A 263 -21.36 6.54 10.38
N PRO A 264 -21.71 6.44 11.68
CA PRO A 264 -22.63 7.37 12.31
C PRO A 264 -22.17 8.83 12.24
N ALA A 265 -20.88 9.12 12.51
CA ALA A 265 -20.36 10.47 12.46
C ALA A 265 -20.38 11.07 11.03
N LEU A 266 -19.99 10.29 10.01
CA LEU A 266 -20.07 10.70 8.61
C LEU A 266 -21.52 10.95 8.18
N ALA A 267 -22.43 10.02 8.47
CA ALA A 267 -23.84 10.15 8.11
C ALA A 267 -24.50 11.38 8.77
N LEU A 268 -24.24 11.61 10.06
CA LEU A 268 -24.72 12.80 10.79
C LEU A 268 -24.11 14.10 10.25
N CYS A 269 -22.81 14.12 9.94
CA CYS A 269 -22.16 15.30 9.38
C CYS A 269 -22.75 15.66 8.01
N TYR A 270 -22.89 14.69 7.11
CA TYR A 270 -23.50 14.92 5.80
C TYR A 270 -24.96 15.36 5.91
N LEU A 271 -25.80 14.66 6.69
CA LEU A 271 -27.20 15.04 6.90
C LEU A 271 -27.33 16.45 7.51
N GLY A 272 -26.48 16.82 8.47
CA GLY A 272 -26.47 18.16 9.06
C GLY A 272 -26.05 19.26 8.09
N GLN A 273 -25.05 19.01 7.23
CA GLN A 273 -24.71 19.94 6.14
C GLN A 273 -25.88 20.06 5.15
N GLY A 274 -26.56 18.96 4.83
CA GLY A 274 -27.76 18.95 3.99
C GLY A 274 -28.89 19.80 4.58
N ALA A 275 -29.24 19.61 5.86
CA ALA A 275 -30.25 20.41 6.55
C ALA A 275 -29.93 21.91 6.54
N MET A 276 -28.66 22.28 6.80
CA MET A 276 -28.22 23.67 6.72
C MET A 276 -28.44 24.26 5.32
N LEU A 277 -28.08 23.52 4.26
CA LEU A 277 -28.19 23.99 2.88
C LEU A 277 -29.63 24.07 2.33
N LEU A 278 -30.61 23.44 2.99
CA LEU A 278 -32.04 23.62 2.67
C LEU A 278 -32.55 25.02 3.03
N HIS A 279 -31.98 25.65 4.06
CA HIS A 279 -32.32 27.01 4.49
C HIS A 279 -31.30 28.08 4.05
N HIS A 280 -30.03 27.70 3.93
CA HIS A 280 -28.90 28.60 3.64
C HIS A 280 -28.10 28.12 2.43
N PRO A 281 -28.67 28.15 1.20
CA PRO A 281 -27.98 27.69 -0.01
C PRO A 281 -26.71 28.48 -0.32
N GLU A 282 -26.58 29.73 0.17
CA GLU A 282 -25.39 30.56 0.05
C GLU A 282 -24.15 29.97 0.75
N ARG A 283 -24.33 29.08 1.73
CA ARG A 283 -23.24 28.43 2.47
C ARG A 283 -22.56 27.28 1.71
N LEU A 284 -22.97 27.02 0.46
CA LEU A 284 -22.37 26.00 -0.41
C LEU A 284 -20.88 26.25 -0.70
N GLU A 285 -20.33 27.46 -0.51
CA GLU A 285 -18.89 27.70 -0.69
C GLU A 285 -18.03 26.81 0.22
N ASN A 286 -18.45 26.57 1.47
CA ASN A 286 -17.72 25.75 2.45
C ASN A 286 -18.68 25.15 3.52
N PRO A 287 -19.59 24.23 3.15
CA PRO A 287 -20.69 23.78 4.00
C PRO A 287 -20.21 23.07 5.28
N PHE A 288 -19.03 22.44 5.26
CA PHE A 288 -18.43 21.81 6.43
C PHE A 288 -18.10 22.82 7.55
N PHE A 289 -17.45 23.93 7.21
CA PHE A 289 -17.02 24.90 8.22
C PHE A 289 -18.19 25.73 8.74
N PHE A 290 -19.15 26.08 7.86
CA PHE A 290 -20.38 26.78 8.25
C PHE A 290 -21.34 25.96 9.13
N LEU A 291 -21.09 24.64 9.29
CA LEU A 291 -21.77 23.79 10.26
C LEU A 291 -21.50 24.21 11.72
N PHE A 292 -20.39 24.93 11.95
CA PHE A 292 -19.92 25.35 13.26
C PHE A 292 -20.10 26.87 13.48
N PRO A 293 -20.36 27.31 14.72
CA PRO A 293 -20.45 28.74 15.05
C PRO A 293 -19.10 29.44 14.88
N GLU A 294 -19.13 30.76 14.63
CA GLU A 294 -17.93 31.56 14.30
C GLU A 294 -16.76 31.39 15.28
N TRP A 295 -17.03 31.35 16.59
CA TRP A 295 -16.00 31.15 17.62
C TRP A 295 -15.26 29.81 17.51
N ALA A 296 -15.90 28.79 16.91
CA ALA A 296 -15.36 27.46 16.75
C ALA A 296 -14.59 27.28 15.43
N LEU A 297 -14.69 28.21 14.47
CA LEU A 297 -14.05 28.08 13.14
C LEU A 297 -12.54 27.88 13.24
N LEU A 298 -11.83 28.74 13.99
CA LEU A 298 -10.37 28.64 14.11
C LEU A 298 -9.91 27.34 14.84
N PRO A 299 -10.50 26.93 15.98
CA PRO A 299 -10.30 25.59 16.53
C PRO A 299 -10.59 24.46 15.54
N MET A 300 -11.65 24.58 14.75
CA MET A 300 -12.07 23.57 13.77
C MET A 300 -11.07 23.44 12.62
N VAL A 301 -10.50 24.54 12.13
CA VAL A 301 -9.40 24.52 11.15
C VAL A 301 -8.16 23.83 11.72
N GLY A 302 -7.82 24.08 12.99
CA GLY A 302 -6.72 23.38 13.67
C GLY A 302 -6.96 21.87 13.76
N LEU A 303 -8.17 21.46 14.16
CA LEU A 303 -8.55 20.04 14.25
C LEU A 303 -8.64 19.38 12.86
N ALA A 304 -9.15 20.08 11.84
CA ALA A 304 -9.15 19.62 10.45
C ALA A 304 -7.73 19.43 9.92
N THR A 305 -6.82 20.35 10.21
CA THR A 305 -5.41 20.24 9.82
C THR A 305 -4.75 19.03 10.50
N ALA A 306 -5.04 18.78 11.77
CA ALA A 306 -4.57 17.59 12.47
C ALA A 306 -5.14 16.28 11.87
N ALA A 307 -6.44 16.25 11.58
CA ALA A 307 -7.09 15.08 10.95
C ALA A 307 -6.55 14.80 9.54
N THR A 308 -6.31 15.84 8.73
CA THR A 308 -5.79 15.67 7.35
C THR A 308 -4.30 15.34 7.31
N ILE A 309 -3.52 15.78 8.30
CA ILE A 309 -2.18 15.26 8.58
C ILE A 309 -2.24 13.75 8.85
N ILE A 310 -3.13 13.29 9.74
CA ILE A 310 -3.27 11.86 10.08
C ILE A 310 -3.74 11.04 8.87
N ALA A 311 -4.73 11.52 8.11
CA ALA A 311 -5.18 10.92 6.86
C ALA A 311 -4.02 10.73 5.87
N SER A 312 -3.22 11.78 5.67
CA SER A 312 -2.04 11.75 4.81
C SER A 312 -1.01 10.72 5.29
N GLN A 313 -0.79 10.58 6.60
CA GLN A 313 0.13 9.58 7.16
C GLN A 313 -0.30 8.14 6.88
N ALA A 314 -1.59 7.85 6.96
CA ALA A 314 -2.12 6.52 6.67
C ALA A 314 -1.82 6.12 5.22
N VAL A 315 -2.17 6.97 4.25
CA VAL A 315 -1.99 6.63 2.83
C VAL A 315 -0.52 6.59 2.41
N ILE A 316 0.36 7.45 2.98
CA ILE A 316 1.82 7.36 2.79
C ILE A 316 2.35 6.01 3.33
N SER A 317 1.90 5.58 4.50
CA SER A 317 2.30 4.28 5.09
C SER A 317 1.76 3.09 4.30
N GLY A 318 0.55 3.21 3.75
CA GLY A 318 -0.03 2.24 2.81
C GLY A 318 0.79 2.13 1.53
N ALA A 319 1.21 3.26 0.96
CA ALA A 319 2.08 3.30 -0.23
C ALA A 319 3.43 2.62 0.02
N TYR A 320 4.06 2.83 1.18
CA TYR A 320 5.28 2.11 1.58
C TYR A 320 5.05 0.60 1.67
N SER A 321 3.97 0.18 2.31
CA SER A 321 3.62 -1.25 2.47
C SER A 321 3.37 -1.92 1.12
N LEU A 322 2.67 -1.22 0.22
CA LEU A 322 2.43 -1.67 -1.15
C LEU A 322 3.73 -1.67 -1.99
N THR A 323 4.67 -0.74 -1.77
CA THR A 323 6.02 -0.84 -2.37
C THR A 323 6.74 -2.10 -1.88
N GLN A 324 6.73 -2.37 -0.57
CA GLN A 324 7.38 -3.56 -0.01
C GLN A 324 6.79 -4.84 -0.63
N GLN A 325 5.47 -4.97 -0.69
CA GLN A 325 4.78 -6.08 -1.34
C GLN A 325 5.21 -6.23 -2.81
N ALA A 326 5.25 -5.13 -3.57
CA ALA A 326 5.66 -5.14 -4.97
C ALA A 326 7.14 -5.54 -5.17
N ILE A 327 8.06 -5.12 -4.28
CA ILE A 327 9.46 -5.56 -4.31
C ILE A 327 9.55 -7.08 -4.07
N GLN A 328 8.79 -7.59 -3.10
CA GLN A 328 8.86 -8.98 -2.68
C GLN A 328 8.19 -9.94 -3.66
N LEU A 329 7.11 -9.53 -4.32
CA LEU A 329 6.50 -10.22 -5.46
C LEU A 329 7.31 -10.06 -6.78
N GLY A 330 8.51 -9.45 -6.73
CA GLY A 330 9.40 -9.29 -7.88
C GLY A 330 8.90 -8.31 -8.97
N LEU A 331 7.97 -7.42 -8.61
CA LEU A 331 7.40 -6.40 -9.49
C LEU A 331 8.23 -5.10 -9.51
N LEU A 332 8.98 -4.81 -8.44
CA LEU A 332 9.86 -3.65 -8.33
C LEU A 332 11.32 -4.04 -7.98
N PRO A 333 12.31 -3.19 -8.31
CA PRO A 333 13.69 -3.35 -7.87
C PRO A 333 13.82 -3.24 -6.35
N ARG A 334 14.82 -3.91 -5.78
CA ARG A 334 15.14 -3.82 -4.35
C ARG A 334 15.46 -2.38 -3.97
N MET A 335 14.89 -1.90 -2.88
CA MET A 335 15.11 -0.57 -2.32
C MET A 335 15.36 -0.66 -0.82
N GLU A 336 15.89 0.42 -0.25
CA GLU A 336 16.18 0.51 1.17
C GLU A 336 14.87 0.54 1.98
N ILE A 337 14.66 -0.49 2.82
CA ILE A 337 13.53 -0.58 3.74
C ILE A 337 14.06 -0.44 5.17
N ARG A 338 13.93 0.75 5.74
CA ARG A 338 14.20 1.00 7.16
C ARG A 338 12.96 0.62 7.97
N ARG A 339 13.14 0.01 9.14
CA ARG A 339 12.05 -0.16 10.11
C ARG A 339 12.14 0.97 11.12
N THR A 340 11.02 1.60 11.41
CA THR A 340 10.92 2.71 12.38
C THR A 340 10.39 2.24 13.74
N SER A 341 9.88 1.02 13.83
CA SER A 341 9.64 0.30 15.09
C SER A 341 10.08 -1.17 14.96
N GLU A 342 10.54 -1.76 16.07
CA GLU A 342 10.81 -3.20 16.17
C GLU A 342 9.57 -4.01 16.56
N THR A 343 8.58 -3.38 17.20
CA THR A 343 7.39 -4.05 17.78
C THR A 343 6.13 -3.90 16.94
N GLU A 344 5.96 -2.78 16.23
CA GLU A 344 4.73 -2.49 15.49
C GLU A 344 4.83 -2.90 14.01
N LYS A 345 3.79 -3.57 13.52
CA LYS A 345 3.70 -4.02 12.12
C LYS A 345 3.58 -2.80 11.19
N GLY A 346 4.20 -2.89 10.01
CA GLY A 346 4.08 -1.89 8.94
C GLY A 346 4.63 -0.48 9.23
N GLN A 347 5.26 -0.26 10.39
CA GLN A 347 6.08 0.94 10.63
C GLN A 347 7.44 0.79 9.91
N ILE A 348 7.38 1.00 8.60
CA ILE A 348 8.48 1.00 7.66
C ILE A 348 8.65 2.38 7.05
N TYR A 349 9.88 2.70 6.64
CA TYR A 349 10.22 3.92 5.95
C TYR A 349 11.06 3.58 4.70
N LEU A 350 10.57 4.01 3.54
CA LEU A 350 11.26 3.85 2.25
C LEU A 350 11.68 5.24 1.75
N PRO A 351 12.95 5.67 1.98
CA PRO A 351 13.38 7.04 1.73
C PRO A 351 13.12 7.51 0.29
N ARG A 352 13.39 6.65 -0.71
CA ARG A 352 13.19 7.00 -2.12
C ARG A 352 11.72 7.22 -2.48
N VAL A 353 10.83 6.37 -1.94
CA VAL A 353 9.37 6.48 -2.15
C VAL A 353 8.85 7.76 -1.50
N ASN A 354 9.28 8.05 -0.26
CA ASN A 354 8.93 9.26 0.46
C ASN A 354 9.20 10.53 -0.36
N TRP A 355 10.42 10.71 -0.86
CA TRP A 355 10.79 11.90 -1.63
C TRP A 355 10.10 11.98 -2.99
N LEU A 356 9.88 10.84 -3.67
CA LEU A 356 9.11 10.80 -4.93
C LEU A 356 7.64 11.19 -4.72
N LEU A 357 7.01 10.69 -3.65
CA LEU A 357 5.65 11.06 -3.27
C LEU A 357 5.58 12.56 -2.91
N LEU A 358 6.51 13.10 -2.10
CA LEU A 358 6.53 14.53 -1.78
C LEU A 358 6.59 15.41 -3.05
N ILE A 359 7.49 15.09 -3.98
CA ILE A 359 7.63 15.84 -5.24
C ILE A 359 6.33 15.81 -6.04
N ALA A 360 5.67 14.65 -6.14
CA ALA A 360 4.42 14.50 -6.87
C ALA A 360 3.25 15.24 -6.18
N VAL A 361 3.15 15.16 -4.84
CA VAL A 361 2.16 15.87 -4.03
C VAL A 361 2.32 17.39 -4.18
N LEU A 362 3.53 17.92 -4.02
CA LEU A 362 3.80 19.36 -4.18
C LEU A 362 3.54 19.84 -5.62
N TYR A 363 3.83 19.01 -6.62
CA TYR A 363 3.49 19.31 -8.02
C TYR A 363 1.97 19.43 -8.21
N LEU A 364 1.16 18.52 -7.67
CA LEU A 364 -0.31 18.63 -7.73
C LEU A 364 -0.82 19.90 -7.02
N VAL A 365 -0.35 20.17 -5.80
CA VAL A 365 -0.73 21.37 -5.03
C VAL A 365 -0.41 22.65 -5.80
N PHE A 366 0.78 22.74 -6.41
CA PHE A 366 1.18 23.89 -7.22
C PHE A 366 0.42 24.01 -8.55
N ALA A 367 0.09 22.89 -9.19
CA ALA A 367 -0.62 22.86 -10.47
C ALA A 367 -2.10 23.25 -10.33
N PHE A 368 -2.80 22.71 -9.32
CA PHE A 368 -4.24 22.89 -9.14
C PHE A 368 -4.62 24.07 -8.23
N LYS A 369 -3.78 24.41 -7.25
CA LYS A 369 -3.89 25.57 -6.34
C LYS A 369 -5.12 25.65 -5.41
N SER A 370 -6.23 24.99 -5.72
CA SER A 370 -7.42 24.89 -4.85
C SER A 370 -7.93 23.45 -4.73
N SER A 371 -8.66 23.18 -3.65
CA SER A 371 -9.28 21.88 -3.37
C SER A 371 -10.24 21.43 -4.48
N SER A 372 -11.15 22.31 -4.92
CA SER A 372 -12.14 22.02 -5.96
C SER A 372 -11.53 21.66 -7.31
N ALA A 373 -10.47 22.38 -7.73
CA ALA A 373 -9.77 22.07 -8.97
C ALA A 373 -9.10 20.67 -8.90
N LEU A 374 -8.53 20.34 -7.75
CA LEU A 374 -7.93 19.02 -7.51
C LEU A 374 -8.98 17.90 -7.38
N ALA A 375 -10.16 18.21 -6.84
CA ALA A 375 -11.30 17.30 -6.73
C ALA A 375 -11.86 16.89 -8.11
N SER A 376 -11.88 17.82 -9.10
CA SER A 376 -12.22 17.46 -10.48
C SER A 376 -11.20 16.52 -11.14
N ALA A 377 -9.92 16.58 -10.74
CA ALA A 377 -8.89 15.66 -11.24
C ALA A 377 -8.87 14.28 -10.53
N TYR A 378 -9.72 14.07 -9.53
CA TYR A 378 -9.72 12.89 -8.68
C TYR A 378 -10.76 11.83 -9.13
N GLY A 379 -10.88 10.72 -8.41
CA GLY A 379 -11.90 9.68 -8.64
C GLY A 379 -11.56 8.61 -9.70
N ILE A 380 -11.00 8.96 -10.87
CA ILE A 380 -10.80 7.96 -11.96
C ILE A 380 -9.83 6.84 -11.56
N ALA A 381 -8.69 7.17 -10.94
CA ALA A 381 -7.72 6.15 -10.54
C ALA A 381 -8.30 5.21 -9.48
N VAL A 382 -8.94 5.77 -8.44
CA VAL A 382 -9.52 5.01 -7.33
C VAL A 382 -10.68 4.13 -7.81
N THR A 383 -11.63 4.67 -8.59
CA THR A 383 -12.70 3.85 -9.21
C THR A 383 -12.15 2.72 -10.08
N GLY A 384 -11.08 2.98 -10.84
CA GLY A 384 -10.37 1.95 -11.60
C GLY A 384 -9.83 0.82 -10.71
N THR A 385 -9.19 1.14 -9.58
CA THR A 385 -8.76 0.14 -8.60
C THR A 385 -9.93 -0.60 -7.97
N MET A 386 -11.04 0.10 -7.66
CA MET A 386 -12.25 -0.51 -7.09
C MET A 386 -12.87 -1.55 -8.03
N VAL A 387 -12.93 -1.28 -9.34
CA VAL A 387 -13.37 -2.24 -10.38
C VAL A 387 -12.42 -3.44 -10.43
N ILE A 388 -11.10 -3.22 -10.44
CA ILE A 388 -10.08 -4.29 -10.43
C ILE A 388 -10.25 -5.17 -9.19
N THR A 389 -10.42 -4.57 -8.00
CA THR A 389 -10.64 -5.26 -6.73
C THR A 389 -11.89 -6.14 -6.80
N SER A 390 -13.01 -5.63 -7.34
CA SER A 390 -14.25 -6.41 -7.53
C SER A 390 -14.07 -7.59 -8.49
N ILE A 391 -13.35 -7.40 -9.61
CA ILE A 391 -13.03 -8.47 -10.57
C ILE A 391 -12.14 -9.55 -9.91
N MET A 392 -11.15 -9.16 -9.12
CA MET A 392 -10.28 -10.10 -8.41
C MET A 392 -11.04 -10.84 -7.30
N ALA A 393 -11.93 -10.15 -6.57
CA ALA A 393 -12.79 -10.75 -5.56
C ALA A 393 -13.70 -11.85 -6.11
N TYR A 394 -14.27 -11.68 -7.31
CA TYR A 394 -14.99 -12.76 -8.00
C TYR A 394 -14.13 -14.03 -8.14
N PHE A 395 -12.88 -13.90 -8.58
CA PHE A 395 -11.99 -15.05 -8.70
C PHE A 395 -11.64 -15.67 -7.35
N VAL A 396 -11.49 -14.88 -6.28
CA VAL A 396 -11.27 -15.40 -4.92
C VAL A 396 -12.47 -16.20 -4.43
N MET A 397 -13.70 -15.68 -4.58
CA MET A 397 -14.93 -16.43 -4.28
C MET A 397 -14.99 -17.76 -5.06
N ARG A 398 -14.62 -17.73 -6.34
CA ARG A 398 -14.69 -18.85 -7.30
C ARG A 398 -13.54 -19.87 -7.22
N LYS A 399 -12.46 -19.58 -6.50
CA LYS A 399 -11.26 -20.44 -6.43
C LYS A 399 -10.76 -20.74 -5.03
N CYS A 400 -10.94 -19.82 -4.09
CA CYS A 400 -10.46 -19.96 -2.72
C CYS A 400 -11.60 -20.18 -1.72
N TRP A 401 -12.80 -19.64 -1.98
CA TRP A 401 -14.01 -19.97 -1.20
C TRP A 401 -14.86 -21.08 -1.83
N HIS A 402 -14.45 -21.58 -3.01
CA HIS A 402 -15.13 -22.65 -3.76
C HIS A 402 -16.62 -22.41 -4.11
N TRP A 403 -17.07 -21.15 -4.16
CA TRP A 403 -18.44 -20.82 -4.54
C TRP A 403 -18.71 -21.14 -6.01
N SER A 404 -19.98 -21.46 -6.34
CA SER A 404 -20.41 -21.71 -7.71
C SER A 404 -20.32 -20.46 -8.60
N ALA A 405 -20.35 -20.64 -9.93
CA ALA A 405 -20.31 -19.53 -10.88
C ALA A 405 -21.45 -18.54 -10.65
N ALA A 406 -22.68 -19.07 -10.56
CA ALA A 406 -23.88 -18.28 -10.38
C ALA A 406 -23.88 -17.51 -9.05
N VAL A 407 -23.51 -18.15 -7.94
CA VAL A 407 -23.54 -17.51 -6.60
C VAL A 407 -22.51 -16.38 -6.51
N ALA A 408 -21.27 -16.61 -6.94
CA ALA A 408 -20.26 -15.55 -6.90
C ALA A 408 -20.59 -14.40 -7.86
N ALA A 409 -21.15 -14.69 -9.05
CA ALA A 409 -21.61 -13.66 -9.98
C ALA A 409 -22.76 -12.84 -9.39
N LEU A 410 -23.80 -13.51 -8.85
CA LEU A 410 -24.97 -12.86 -8.23
C LEU A 410 -24.57 -11.89 -7.11
N VAL A 411 -23.55 -12.23 -6.31
CA VAL A 411 -23.05 -11.39 -5.22
C VAL A 411 -22.18 -10.23 -5.72
N ILE A 412 -21.29 -10.45 -6.70
CA ILE A 412 -20.29 -9.44 -7.10
C ILE A 412 -20.75 -8.52 -8.23
N THR A 413 -21.62 -8.99 -9.14
CA THR A 413 -22.07 -8.23 -10.31
C THR A 413 -22.79 -6.92 -9.94
N PRO A 414 -23.64 -6.85 -8.88
CA PRO A 414 -24.20 -5.58 -8.42
C PRO A 414 -23.13 -4.55 -8.02
N PHE A 415 -22.07 -4.98 -7.33
CA PHE A 415 -20.97 -4.10 -6.95
C PHE A 415 -20.15 -3.65 -8.16
N ILE A 416 -19.85 -4.55 -9.09
CA ILE A 416 -19.18 -4.20 -10.37
C ILE A 416 -20.01 -3.20 -11.16
N ALA A 417 -21.35 -3.35 -11.21
CA ALA A 417 -22.22 -2.41 -11.89
C ALA A 417 -22.15 -1.01 -11.26
N VAL A 418 -22.19 -0.90 -9.93
CA VAL A 418 -22.02 0.36 -9.20
C VAL A 418 -20.63 0.96 -9.45
N ASP A 419 -19.56 0.16 -9.34
CA ASP A 419 -18.19 0.61 -9.59
C ASP A 419 -18.02 1.14 -11.03
N LEU A 420 -18.63 0.49 -12.02
CA LEU A 420 -18.60 0.90 -13.43
C LEU A 420 -19.40 2.18 -13.69
N ILE A 421 -20.54 2.39 -13.01
CA ILE A 421 -21.30 3.64 -13.08
C ILE A 421 -20.45 4.79 -12.53
N PHE A 422 -19.79 4.61 -11.39
CA PHE A 422 -18.88 5.62 -10.84
C PHE A 422 -17.65 5.86 -11.74
N LEU A 423 -17.08 4.82 -12.33
CA LEU A 423 -15.99 4.97 -13.30
C LEU A 423 -16.45 5.78 -14.52
N MET A 424 -17.62 5.47 -15.09
CA MET A 424 -18.20 6.20 -16.23
C MET A 424 -18.48 7.68 -15.87
N ALA A 425 -19.00 7.95 -14.68
CA ALA A 425 -19.22 9.31 -14.17
C ALA A 425 -17.91 10.10 -14.07
N ASN A 426 -16.86 9.48 -13.52
CA ASN A 426 -15.55 10.10 -13.37
C ASN A 426 -14.79 10.24 -14.70
N MET A 427 -15.02 9.37 -15.69
CA MET A 427 -14.41 9.48 -17.03
C MET A 427 -14.79 10.79 -17.76
N LEU A 428 -15.88 11.45 -17.40
CA LEU A 428 -16.21 12.79 -17.95
C LEU A 428 -15.15 13.83 -17.58
N LYS A 429 -14.51 13.69 -16.41
CA LYS A 429 -13.52 14.64 -15.87
C LYS A 429 -12.07 14.37 -16.34
N ILE A 430 -11.85 13.49 -17.31
CA ILE A 430 -10.51 13.22 -17.87
C ILE A 430 -9.83 14.52 -18.32
N PHE A 431 -10.57 15.39 -19.01
CA PHE A 431 -10.05 16.66 -19.53
C PHE A 431 -9.88 17.75 -18.46
N GLU A 432 -10.55 17.63 -17.31
CA GLU A 432 -10.44 18.55 -16.15
C GLU A 432 -9.24 18.23 -15.23
N GLY A 433 -8.39 17.28 -15.62
CA GLY A 433 -7.19 16.88 -14.88
C GLY A 433 -7.14 15.40 -14.50
N GLY A 434 -8.24 14.66 -14.67
CA GLY A 434 -8.32 13.22 -14.37
C GLY A 434 -7.34 12.35 -15.17
N TRP A 435 -6.70 12.88 -16.22
CA TRP A 435 -5.60 12.24 -16.92
C TRP A 435 -4.30 12.14 -16.11
N ILE A 436 -4.04 13.03 -15.13
CA ILE A 436 -2.77 13.07 -14.40
C ILE A 436 -2.57 11.81 -13.53
N PRO A 437 -3.53 11.37 -12.70
CA PRO A 437 -3.38 10.14 -11.93
C PRO A 437 -3.25 8.89 -12.81
N LEU A 438 -3.95 8.87 -13.95
CA LEU A 438 -3.83 7.80 -14.95
C LEU A 438 -2.43 7.76 -15.60
N LEU A 439 -1.83 8.91 -15.89
CA LEU A 439 -0.49 8.99 -16.45
C LEU A 439 0.57 8.53 -15.43
N ILE A 440 0.43 8.90 -14.16
CA ILE A 440 1.31 8.42 -13.08
C ILE A 440 1.17 6.90 -12.91
N GLY A 441 -0.07 6.38 -12.82
CA GLY A 441 -0.34 4.94 -12.75
C GLY A 441 0.18 4.18 -13.97
N GLY A 442 -0.02 4.70 -15.18
CA GLY A 442 0.53 4.14 -16.41
C GLY A 442 2.06 4.09 -16.42
N GLY A 443 2.72 5.13 -15.90
CA GLY A 443 4.17 5.17 -15.72
C GLY A 443 4.66 4.09 -14.74
N LEU A 444 4.03 3.97 -13.57
CA LEU A 444 4.36 2.94 -12.57
C LEU A 444 4.10 1.53 -13.09
N MET A 445 3.01 1.33 -13.84
CA MET A 445 2.70 0.06 -14.49
C MET A 445 3.76 -0.30 -15.56
N ALA A 446 4.22 0.68 -16.36
CA ALA A 446 5.31 0.48 -17.31
C ALA A 446 6.63 0.13 -16.62
N VAL A 447 6.93 0.74 -15.46
CA VAL A 447 8.08 0.42 -14.60
C VAL A 447 7.99 -1.02 -14.10
N MET A 448 6.85 -1.46 -13.54
CA MET A 448 6.67 -2.83 -13.04
C MET A 448 6.76 -3.88 -14.17
N ILE A 449 6.11 -3.64 -15.30
CA ILE A 449 6.16 -4.53 -16.48
C ILE A 449 7.60 -4.65 -17.01
N THR A 450 8.31 -3.53 -17.10
CA THR A 450 9.72 -3.50 -17.56
C THR A 450 10.63 -4.26 -16.60
N TRP A 451 10.49 -4.06 -15.29
CA TRP A 451 11.26 -4.78 -14.28
C TRP A 451 11.01 -6.28 -14.32
N ARG A 452 9.75 -6.71 -14.34
CA ARG A 452 9.36 -8.12 -14.38
C ARG A 452 9.86 -8.81 -15.66
N ARG A 453 9.75 -8.15 -16.82
CA ARG A 453 10.24 -8.67 -18.10
C ARG A 453 11.76 -8.77 -18.13
N GLY A 454 12.47 -7.71 -17.73
CA GLY A 454 13.93 -7.68 -17.67
C GLY A 454 14.50 -8.72 -16.70
N SER A 455 13.94 -8.80 -15.50
CA SER A 455 14.31 -9.81 -14.49
C SER A 455 14.14 -11.24 -15.03
N LYS A 456 13.05 -11.53 -15.75
CA LYS A 456 12.82 -12.84 -16.38
C LYS A 456 13.78 -13.14 -17.55
N ILE A 457 14.23 -12.12 -18.29
CA ILE A 457 15.26 -12.28 -19.33
C ILE A 457 16.61 -12.58 -18.68
N VAL A 458 17.02 -11.79 -17.68
CA VAL A 458 18.28 -11.99 -16.95
C VAL A 458 18.29 -13.38 -16.29
N ALA A 459 17.21 -13.80 -15.63
CA ALA A 459 17.12 -15.13 -15.03
C ALA A 459 17.29 -16.25 -16.06
N ARG A 460 16.59 -16.21 -17.21
CA ARG A 460 16.73 -17.21 -18.28
C ARG A 460 18.14 -17.25 -18.88
N LYS A 461 18.75 -16.09 -19.14
CA LYS A 461 20.15 -16.00 -19.61
C LYS A 461 21.12 -16.57 -18.57
N THR A 462 20.92 -16.28 -17.29
CA THR A 462 21.79 -16.80 -16.21
C THR A 462 21.73 -18.32 -16.15
N VAL A 463 20.53 -18.92 -16.12
CA VAL A 463 20.35 -20.38 -16.03
C VAL A 463 20.96 -21.13 -17.21
N ARG A 464 20.99 -20.54 -18.40
CA ARG A 464 21.57 -21.16 -19.60
C ARG A 464 23.08 -21.37 -19.50
N ASP A 465 23.78 -20.52 -18.74
CA ASP A 465 25.23 -20.52 -18.61
C ASP A 465 25.70 -21.14 -17.27
N GLU A 466 24.76 -21.67 -16.46
CA GLU A 466 25.02 -22.30 -15.16
C GLU A 466 25.30 -23.81 -15.28
N VAL A 467 26.31 -24.29 -14.53
CA VAL A 467 26.67 -25.72 -14.42
C VAL A 467 25.94 -26.33 -13.23
N ASP A 468 25.40 -27.56 -13.36
CA ASP A 468 24.76 -28.26 -12.24
C ASP A 468 25.71 -28.39 -11.03
N LEU A 469 25.18 -28.16 -9.83
CA LEU A 469 25.97 -28.14 -8.60
C LEU A 469 26.56 -29.52 -8.27
N ASN A 470 25.83 -30.61 -8.53
CA ASN A 470 26.28 -31.96 -8.21
C ASN A 470 27.38 -32.40 -9.18
N ASP A 471 27.22 -32.14 -10.48
CA ASP A 471 28.25 -32.38 -11.50
C ASP A 471 29.52 -31.58 -11.18
N PHE A 472 29.37 -30.32 -10.79
CA PHE A 472 30.48 -29.48 -10.36
C PHE A 472 31.18 -30.04 -9.12
N ILE A 473 30.44 -30.39 -8.07
CA ILE A 473 30.97 -30.98 -6.83
C ILE A 473 31.72 -32.29 -7.13
N ALA A 474 31.19 -33.15 -8.01
CA ALA A 474 31.87 -34.36 -8.45
C ALA A 474 33.21 -34.04 -9.14
N SER A 475 33.22 -33.07 -10.06
CA SER A 475 34.43 -32.66 -10.80
C SER A 475 35.56 -32.13 -9.91
N ILE A 476 35.23 -31.41 -8.83
CA ILE A 476 36.25 -30.82 -7.92
C ILE A 476 36.68 -31.79 -6.80
N SER A 477 35.89 -32.83 -6.51
CA SER A 477 36.14 -33.71 -5.36
C SER A 477 37.46 -34.50 -5.47
N GLY A 478 37.88 -34.83 -6.70
CA GLY A 478 39.17 -35.47 -6.99
C GLY A 478 40.35 -34.52 -7.27
N SER A 479 40.14 -33.20 -7.28
CA SER A 479 41.19 -32.25 -7.66
C SER A 479 42.11 -31.90 -6.48
N SER A 480 43.40 -32.26 -6.61
CA SER A 480 44.47 -31.91 -5.67
C SER A 480 45.00 -30.47 -5.81
N SER A 481 44.61 -29.75 -6.88
CA SER A 481 45.13 -28.41 -7.20
C SER A 481 44.40 -27.25 -6.51
N ILE A 482 43.35 -27.54 -5.72
CA ILE A 482 42.53 -26.55 -5.03
C ILE A 482 42.99 -26.41 -3.58
N SER A 483 43.55 -25.26 -3.24
CA SER A 483 43.96 -24.92 -1.88
C SER A 483 42.76 -24.84 -0.95
N ARG A 484 42.91 -25.30 0.30
CA ARG A 484 41.82 -25.35 1.28
C ARG A 484 42.13 -24.48 2.49
N VAL A 485 41.13 -23.74 2.96
CA VAL A 485 41.25 -22.84 4.11
C VAL A 485 40.18 -23.17 5.16
N ARG A 486 40.53 -22.93 6.42
CA ARG A 486 39.63 -23.13 7.57
C ARG A 486 38.43 -22.18 7.53
N GLY A 487 37.32 -22.62 8.11
CA GLY A 487 36.11 -21.82 8.28
C GLY A 487 34.99 -22.16 7.29
N VAL A 488 33.96 -21.31 7.28
CA VAL A 488 32.73 -21.53 6.50
C VAL A 488 32.61 -20.46 5.42
N ALA A 489 32.24 -20.86 4.20
CA ALA A 489 31.84 -19.95 3.13
C ALA A 489 30.35 -20.14 2.79
N VAL A 490 29.60 -19.04 2.72
CA VAL A 490 28.19 -19.03 2.30
C VAL A 490 28.11 -18.37 0.93
N PHE A 491 27.75 -19.13 -0.10
CA PHE A 491 27.56 -18.64 -1.46
C PHE A 491 26.08 -18.39 -1.72
N LEU A 492 25.68 -17.12 -1.87
CA LEU A 492 24.28 -16.80 -2.15
C LEU A 492 23.95 -17.01 -3.62
N THR A 493 22.86 -17.73 -3.90
CA THR A 493 22.33 -17.97 -5.24
C THR A 493 20.80 -17.86 -5.27
N GLY A 494 20.23 -17.55 -6.45
CA GLY A 494 18.79 -17.68 -6.72
C GLY A 494 18.42 -19.05 -7.31
N THR A 495 19.42 -19.87 -7.64
CA THR A 495 19.29 -21.16 -8.32
C THR A 495 20.06 -22.21 -7.50
N PRO A 496 19.43 -22.84 -6.48
CA PRO A 496 20.12 -23.70 -5.50
C PRO A 496 20.63 -25.04 -6.07
N ASN A 497 20.16 -25.43 -7.25
CA ASN A 497 20.65 -26.61 -7.97
C ASN A 497 21.80 -26.28 -8.93
N SER A 498 22.01 -24.99 -9.22
CA SER A 498 23.12 -24.51 -10.04
C SER A 498 24.34 -24.18 -9.19
N THR A 499 25.53 -24.32 -9.77
CA THR A 499 26.77 -23.83 -9.17
C THR A 499 26.77 -22.31 -9.12
N PRO A 500 26.90 -21.66 -7.93
CA PRO A 500 26.91 -20.20 -7.86
C PRO A 500 28.09 -19.60 -8.63
N THR A 501 27.83 -18.56 -9.43
CA THR A 501 28.88 -17.89 -10.21
C THR A 501 29.99 -17.31 -9.32
N SER A 502 29.67 -16.89 -8.09
CA SER A 502 30.65 -16.45 -7.08
C SER A 502 31.60 -17.58 -6.66
N LEU A 503 31.13 -18.82 -6.54
CA LEU A 503 31.96 -20.00 -6.26
C LEU A 503 32.88 -20.32 -7.45
N MET A 504 32.33 -20.36 -8.67
CA MET A 504 33.11 -20.63 -9.89
C MET A 504 34.22 -19.59 -10.09
N HIS A 505 33.92 -18.30 -9.93
CA HIS A 505 34.91 -17.24 -10.08
C HIS A 505 35.93 -17.23 -8.93
N ASN A 506 35.52 -17.46 -7.68
CA ASN A 506 36.46 -17.58 -6.57
C ASN A 506 37.46 -18.74 -6.81
N LEU A 507 37.00 -19.88 -7.32
CA LEU A 507 37.90 -20.99 -7.68
C LEU A 507 38.76 -20.68 -8.91
N LYS A 508 38.23 -20.01 -9.94
CA LYS A 508 38.98 -19.60 -11.14
C LYS A 508 40.13 -18.64 -10.82
N HIS A 509 39.89 -17.65 -9.96
CA HIS A 509 40.85 -16.57 -9.69
C HIS A 509 41.70 -16.83 -8.45
N ASN A 510 41.08 -17.23 -7.33
CA ASN A 510 41.77 -17.41 -6.05
C ASN A 510 42.22 -18.86 -5.80
N LYS A 511 41.63 -19.85 -6.50
CA LYS A 511 41.92 -21.30 -6.34
C LYS A 511 41.75 -21.83 -4.92
N VAL A 512 40.87 -21.19 -4.13
CA VAL A 512 40.63 -21.50 -2.71
C VAL A 512 39.21 -22.02 -2.48
N LEU A 513 39.08 -23.08 -1.71
CA LEU A 513 37.81 -23.60 -1.17
C LEU A 513 37.85 -23.61 0.36
N HIS A 514 36.71 -23.38 1.02
CA HIS A 514 36.63 -23.48 2.49
C HIS A 514 36.33 -24.92 2.93
N GLU A 515 36.59 -25.25 4.19
CA GLU A 515 36.27 -26.57 4.75
C GLU A 515 34.78 -26.92 4.66
N LYS A 516 33.90 -25.94 4.97
CA LYS A 516 32.45 -26.05 4.78
C LYS A 516 31.94 -24.95 3.85
N ASN A 517 31.13 -25.33 2.87
CA ASN A 517 30.60 -24.45 1.82
C ASN A 517 29.07 -24.61 1.80
N VAL A 518 28.35 -23.54 2.11
CA VAL A 518 26.89 -23.51 2.13
C VAL A 518 26.40 -22.80 0.88
N ILE A 519 25.61 -23.49 0.06
CA ILE A 519 24.90 -22.92 -1.08
C ILE A 519 23.57 -22.39 -0.55
N LEU A 520 23.50 -21.08 -0.31
CA LEU A 520 22.35 -20.43 0.32
C LEU A 520 21.42 -19.83 -0.74
N SER A 521 20.17 -20.27 -0.75
CA SER A 521 19.09 -19.59 -1.46
C SER A 521 18.18 -18.85 -0.49
N VAL A 522 17.74 -17.66 -0.90
CA VAL A 522 16.73 -16.88 -0.17
C VAL A 522 15.51 -16.76 -1.06
N VAL A 523 14.42 -17.39 -0.65
CA VAL A 523 13.16 -17.47 -1.38
C VAL A 523 12.13 -16.58 -0.69
N THR A 524 11.46 -15.74 -1.46
CA THR A 524 10.24 -15.07 -0.99
C THR A 524 9.06 -15.99 -1.30
N GLU A 525 8.28 -16.33 -0.29
CA GLU A 525 7.03 -17.07 -0.43
C GLU A 525 5.84 -16.13 -0.66
N ASP A 526 4.83 -16.64 -1.34
CA ASP A 526 3.60 -15.94 -1.71
C ASP A 526 2.56 -15.86 -0.55
N VAL A 527 2.95 -16.28 0.66
CA VAL A 527 2.29 -16.02 1.94
C VAL A 527 2.93 -14.79 2.61
N PRO A 528 2.21 -14.00 3.44
CA PRO A 528 2.78 -12.76 3.96
C PRO A 528 3.88 -12.97 5.00
N ARG A 529 3.83 -14.05 5.78
CA ARG A 529 4.87 -14.44 6.74
C ARG A 529 4.99 -15.96 6.73
N VAL A 530 6.21 -16.49 6.84
CA VAL A 530 6.48 -17.93 6.92
C VAL A 530 6.62 -18.33 8.40
N PRO A 531 5.99 -19.45 8.85
CA PRO A 531 6.19 -20.00 10.20
C PRO A 531 7.67 -20.24 10.53
N GLU A 532 8.07 -20.12 11.80
CA GLU A 532 9.49 -20.15 12.18
C GLU A 532 10.16 -21.51 11.94
N ASP A 533 9.38 -22.58 12.00
CA ASP A 533 9.75 -23.97 11.73
C ASP A 533 9.94 -24.27 10.24
N GLU A 534 9.14 -23.63 9.38
CA GLU A 534 9.24 -23.71 7.90
C GLU A 534 10.24 -22.71 7.30
N ARG A 535 10.64 -21.69 8.07
CA ARG A 535 11.51 -20.58 7.63
C ARG A 535 12.88 -21.03 7.12
N SER A 536 13.36 -22.22 7.50
CA SER A 536 14.66 -22.74 7.10
C SER A 536 14.67 -24.26 6.83
N SER A 537 15.26 -24.64 5.69
CA SER A 537 15.55 -26.04 5.36
C SER A 537 17.02 -26.19 4.95
N ILE A 538 17.70 -27.20 5.50
CA ILE A 538 19.08 -27.56 5.13
C ILE A 538 19.12 -29.00 4.60
N GLU A 539 19.89 -29.20 3.54
CA GLU A 539 20.14 -30.48 2.87
C GLU A 539 21.66 -30.66 2.78
N ILE A 540 22.18 -31.78 3.31
CA ILE A 540 23.61 -32.09 3.25
C ILE A 540 23.87 -32.83 1.94
N VAL A 541 24.68 -32.22 1.06
CA VAL A 541 25.04 -32.82 -0.24
C VAL A 541 26.24 -33.76 -0.07
N ASN A 542 27.23 -33.34 0.71
CA ASN A 542 28.33 -34.17 1.23
C ASN A 542 29.00 -33.47 2.43
N ASP A 543 30.09 -34.06 2.96
CA ASP A 543 30.85 -33.56 4.11
C ASP A 543 31.28 -32.08 4.04
N ARG A 544 31.35 -31.50 2.83
CA ARG A 544 31.83 -30.11 2.60
C ARG A 544 30.80 -29.18 1.97
N PHE A 545 29.71 -29.71 1.42
CA PHE A 545 28.68 -28.95 0.72
C PHE A 545 27.31 -29.19 1.34
N SER A 546 26.65 -28.11 1.72
CA SER A 546 25.27 -28.12 2.19
C SER A 546 24.46 -27.11 1.40
N ARG A 547 23.26 -27.48 0.99
CA ARG A 547 22.27 -26.57 0.39
C ARG A 547 21.37 -26.06 1.51
N MET A 548 21.22 -24.74 1.63
CA MET A 548 20.34 -24.11 2.60
C MET A 548 19.34 -23.23 1.86
N THR A 549 18.07 -23.31 2.25
CA THR A 549 17.02 -22.41 1.77
C THR A 549 16.43 -21.69 2.97
N LEU A 550 16.46 -20.36 2.94
CA LEU A 550 15.72 -19.49 3.86
C LEU A 550 14.48 -18.96 3.14
N ARG A 551 13.31 -19.14 3.76
CA ARG A 551 12.01 -18.72 3.24
C ARG A 551 11.52 -17.52 4.03
N PHE A 552 11.05 -16.48 3.35
CA PHE A 552 10.46 -15.30 3.99
C PHE A 552 9.15 -14.96 3.26
N GLY A 553 8.10 -14.61 3.99
CA GLY A 553 6.85 -14.18 3.38
C GLY A 553 6.91 -12.74 2.86
N TYR A 554 6.01 -12.36 1.95
CA TYR A 554 6.06 -11.08 1.24
C TYR A 554 5.87 -9.80 2.10
N MET A 555 5.57 -9.94 3.40
CA MET A 555 5.56 -8.84 4.39
C MET A 555 6.74 -8.88 5.37
N GLU A 556 7.64 -9.87 5.27
CA GLU A 556 8.83 -9.98 6.12
C GLU A 556 10.02 -9.19 5.55
N SER A 557 11.03 -8.90 6.37
CA SER A 557 12.27 -8.27 5.86
C SER A 557 13.38 -9.33 5.91
N PRO A 558 13.87 -9.84 4.77
CA PRO A 558 14.89 -10.88 4.76
C PRO A 558 16.11 -10.49 5.59
N ASN A 559 16.51 -11.36 6.51
CA ASN A 559 17.69 -11.18 7.34
C ASN A 559 18.45 -12.51 7.39
N VAL A 560 19.49 -12.61 6.55
CA VAL A 560 20.27 -13.84 6.41
C VAL A 560 20.98 -14.23 7.71
N PRO A 561 21.70 -13.33 8.42
CA PRO A 561 22.27 -13.63 9.73
C PRO A 561 21.28 -14.22 10.74
N LYS A 562 20.10 -13.62 10.93
CA LYS A 562 19.08 -14.13 11.86
C LYS A 562 18.47 -15.45 11.38
N GLY A 563 18.25 -15.61 10.07
CA GLY A 563 17.74 -16.85 9.49
C GLY A 563 18.69 -18.03 9.67
N ILE A 564 20.00 -17.83 9.50
CA ILE A 564 21.01 -18.88 9.74
C ILE A 564 21.15 -19.16 11.24
N ALA A 565 21.11 -18.14 12.10
CA ALA A 565 21.17 -18.34 13.56
C ALA A 565 20.01 -19.21 14.08
N ALA A 566 18.81 -19.06 13.52
CA ALA A 566 17.65 -19.91 13.82
C ALA A 566 17.83 -21.39 13.43
N CYS A 567 18.83 -21.74 12.61
CA CYS A 567 19.17 -23.12 12.25
C CYS A 567 20.12 -23.81 13.24
N GLN A 568 20.68 -23.09 14.22
CA GLN A 568 21.65 -23.65 15.17
C GLN A 568 21.02 -24.80 15.98
N GLY A 569 21.74 -25.91 16.10
CA GLY A 569 21.31 -27.12 16.81
C GLY A 569 20.78 -28.27 15.93
N ARG A 570 20.51 -28.04 14.63
CA ARG A 570 20.20 -29.09 13.64
C ARG A 570 21.47 -29.56 12.92
N ASP A 571 22.41 -30.17 13.65
CA ASP A 571 23.73 -30.67 13.21
C ASP A 571 24.69 -29.64 12.56
N PHE A 572 24.33 -28.35 12.52
CA PHE A 572 25.12 -27.29 11.90
C PHE A 572 25.41 -26.14 12.87
N ASN A 573 26.60 -26.16 13.48
CA ASN A 573 27.10 -25.02 14.26
C ASN A 573 27.64 -23.94 13.32
N PHE A 574 26.97 -22.79 13.30
CA PHE A 574 27.32 -21.64 12.47
C PHE A 574 27.77 -20.47 13.34
N ASP A 575 29.04 -20.08 13.22
CA ASP A 575 29.57 -18.85 13.81
C ASP A 575 29.70 -17.78 12.72
N ILE A 576 29.02 -16.65 12.93
CA ILE A 576 29.00 -15.52 11.99
C ILE A 576 30.37 -14.84 11.87
N MET A 577 31.18 -14.86 12.94
CA MET A 577 32.51 -14.23 12.96
C MET A 577 33.54 -15.05 12.18
N ASN A 578 33.30 -16.35 12.03
CA ASN A 578 34.13 -17.28 11.25
C ASN A 578 33.53 -17.65 9.88
N THR A 579 32.41 -17.03 9.47
CA THR A 579 31.78 -17.27 8.16
C THR A 579 32.00 -16.12 7.17
N SER A 580 32.37 -16.43 5.94
CA SER A 580 32.56 -15.49 4.83
C SER A 580 31.38 -15.59 3.85
N PHE A 581 30.74 -14.48 3.51
CA PHE A 581 29.58 -14.44 2.60
C PHE A 581 30.00 -14.03 1.19
N PHE A 582 29.87 -14.93 0.23
CA PHE A 582 30.19 -14.70 -1.18
C PHE A 582 28.93 -14.36 -1.98
N LEU A 583 28.93 -13.17 -2.58
CA LEU A 583 27.81 -12.58 -3.30
C LEU A 583 28.19 -12.35 -4.77
N SER A 584 27.35 -12.76 -5.71
CA SER A 584 27.53 -12.41 -7.13
C SER A 584 26.94 -11.02 -7.43
N ARG A 585 27.78 -10.02 -7.70
CA ARG A 585 27.32 -8.68 -8.13
C ARG A 585 27.18 -8.64 -9.65
N ARG A 586 25.99 -8.31 -10.16
CA ARG A 586 25.68 -8.34 -11.60
C ARG A 586 25.58 -6.92 -12.16
N VAL A 587 26.55 -6.51 -12.99
CA VAL A 587 26.48 -5.25 -13.74
C VAL A 587 25.73 -5.51 -15.05
N ILE A 588 24.48 -5.06 -15.11
CA ILE A 588 23.61 -5.24 -16.27
C ILE A 588 23.90 -4.15 -17.31
N ARG A 589 24.23 -4.55 -18.53
CA ARG A 589 24.35 -3.68 -19.71
C ARG A 589 23.32 -4.08 -20.77
N PRO A 590 22.73 -3.13 -21.54
CA PRO A 590 21.86 -3.48 -22.66
C PRO A 590 22.60 -4.32 -23.69
N ALA A 591 22.05 -5.46 -24.09
CA ALA A 591 22.59 -6.30 -25.16
C ALA A 591 22.31 -5.70 -26.56
N THR A 592 23.16 -6.05 -27.52
CA THR A 592 22.94 -5.80 -28.95
C THR A 592 23.05 -7.14 -29.69
N PRO A 593 21.95 -7.73 -30.19
CA PRO A 593 20.55 -7.32 -30.04
C PRO A 593 19.98 -7.57 -28.63
N SER A 594 18.93 -6.82 -28.25
CA SER A 594 18.21 -7.00 -26.97
C SER A 594 16.84 -7.66 -27.20
N GLU A 595 16.38 -8.47 -26.25
CA GLU A 595 15.03 -9.08 -26.24
C GLU A 595 13.91 -8.07 -25.86
N MET A 596 14.29 -6.82 -25.58
CA MET A 596 13.39 -5.72 -25.22
C MET A 596 13.58 -4.52 -26.15
N PRO A 597 12.52 -3.71 -26.38
CA PRO A 597 12.66 -2.40 -27.05
C PRO A 597 13.71 -1.54 -26.35
N ARG A 598 14.48 -0.75 -27.12
CA ARG A 598 15.60 0.06 -26.59
C ARG A 598 15.23 0.89 -25.35
N TRP A 599 14.04 1.49 -25.33
CA TRP A 599 13.56 2.27 -24.18
C TRP A 599 13.33 1.42 -22.92
N GLN A 600 12.79 0.21 -23.06
CA GLN A 600 12.64 -0.75 -21.95
C GLN A 600 13.99 -1.26 -21.47
N SER A 601 14.93 -1.54 -22.38
CA SER A 601 16.28 -1.98 -22.00
C SER A 601 17.06 -0.88 -21.26
N LEU A 602 16.92 0.38 -21.67
CA LEU A 602 17.51 1.53 -20.97
C LEU A 602 16.85 1.78 -19.61
N LEU A 603 15.52 1.71 -19.53
CA LEU A 603 14.77 1.84 -18.27
C LEU A 603 15.17 0.72 -17.29
N PHE A 604 15.16 -0.53 -17.73
CA PHE A 604 15.58 -1.68 -16.93
C PHE A 604 17.04 -1.57 -16.46
N ALA A 605 17.97 -1.22 -17.36
CA ALA A 605 19.38 -1.06 -17.01
C ALA A 605 19.60 0.11 -16.03
N ASN A 606 18.82 1.18 -16.11
CA ASN A 606 18.87 2.26 -15.11
C ASN A 606 18.27 1.80 -13.78
N MET A 607 17.07 1.21 -13.77
CA MET A 607 16.44 0.64 -12.56
C MET A 607 17.37 -0.34 -11.83
N ALA A 608 18.11 -1.18 -12.57
CA ALA A 608 19.07 -2.11 -12.01
C ALA A 608 20.31 -1.45 -11.37
N LYS A 609 20.72 -0.25 -11.82
CA LYS A 609 21.79 0.55 -11.15
C LYS A 609 21.31 1.20 -9.85
N TRP A 610 20.02 1.54 -9.80
CA TRP A 610 19.37 2.14 -8.63
C TRP A 610 18.77 1.10 -7.67
N ALA A 611 18.89 -0.19 -7.98
CA ALA A 611 18.51 -1.27 -7.08
C ALA A 611 19.58 -1.46 -6.00
N ASP A 612 19.17 -1.66 -4.76
CA ASP A 612 20.10 -1.83 -3.65
C ASP A 612 20.88 -3.15 -3.74
N ASP A 613 22.15 -3.09 -3.33
CA ASP A 613 23.04 -4.24 -3.32
C ASP A 613 22.50 -5.36 -2.41
N ALA A 614 22.71 -6.61 -2.83
CA ALA A 614 22.19 -7.78 -2.13
C ALA A 614 22.73 -7.91 -0.69
N SER A 615 23.95 -7.44 -0.45
CA SER A 615 24.59 -7.34 0.88
C SER A 615 23.74 -6.50 1.85
N LEU A 616 23.37 -5.28 1.45
CA LEU A 616 22.50 -4.37 2.21
C LEU A 616 21.09 -4.95 2.37
N TYR A 617 20.46 -5.41 1.29
CA TYR A 617 19.08 -5.91 1.32
C TYR A 617 18.90 -7.14 2.23
N PHE A 618 19.84 -8.09 2.19
CA PHE A 618 19.81 -9.28 3.05
C PHE A 618 20.45 -9.08 4.44
N ARG A 619 20.89 -7.84 4.75
CA ARG A 619 21.51 -7.42 6.02
C ARG A 619 22.77 -8.22 6.38
N ILE A 620 23.60 -8.53 5.38
CA ILE A 620 24.86 -9.25 5.55
C ILE A 620 25.92 -8.28 6.13
N PRO A 621 26.71 -8.68 7.15
CA PRO A 621 27.74 -7.81 7.72
C PRO A 621 28.78 -7.38 6.69
N THR A 622 28.99 -6.06 6.55
CA THR A 622 29.86 -5.47 5.52
C THR A 622 31.31 -5.97 5.61
N GLY A 623 31.84 -6.16 6.83
CA GLY A 623 33.18 -6.72 7.05
C GLY A 623 33.33 -8.23 6.79
N ARG A 624 32.27 -8.93 6.38
CA ARG A 624 32.26 -10.38 6.07
C ARG A 624 31.74 -10.70 4.66
N ALA A 625 31.38 -9.67 3.88
CA ALA A 625 30.85 -9.81 2.53
C ALA A 625 31.97 -9.70 1.49
N VAL A 626 32.03 -10.67 0.57
CA VAL A 626 32.91 -10.67 -0.61
C VAL A 626 32.04 -10.64 -1.85
N GLU A 627 32.02 -9.49 -2.54
CA GLU A 627 31.27 -9.31 -3.78
C GLU A 627 32.16 -9.67 -4.99
N VAL A 628 31.75 -10.70 -5.73
CA VAL A 628 32.41 -11.15 -6.96
C VAL A 628 31.62 -10.62 -8.15
N GLY A 629 32.18 -9.64 -8.84
CA GLY A 629 31.52 -8.93 -9.94
C GLY A 629 31.53 -9.68 -11.28
N MET A 630 30.40 -9.64 -11.98
CA MET A 630 30.24 -10.14 -13.35
C MET A 630 29.45 -9.13 -14.19
N GLN A 631 29.84 -8.92 -15.45
CA GLN A 631 29.06 -8.15 -16.43
C GLN A 631 28.11 -9.08 -17.20
N ILE A 632 26.85 -8.70 -17.33
CA ILE A 632 25.83 -9.45 -18.09
C ILE A 632 25.20 -8.51 -19.12
N ASN A 633 25.16 -8.96 -20.38
CA ASN A 633 24.51 -8.25 -21.48
C ASN A 633 23.05 -8.74 -21.62
N ALA A 634 22.09 -7.90 -21.20
CA ALA A 634 20.65 -8.20 -21.11
C ALA A 634 19.84 -7.70 -22.32
#